data_AF-U1RAA2-F1
#
_entry.id   AF-U1RAA2-F1
#
_cell.length_a   1.000
_cell.length_b   1.000
_cell.length_c   1.000
_cell.angle_alpha   90.00
_cell.angle_beta   90.00
_cell.angle_gamma   90.00
#
_symmetry.space_group_name_H-M   'P 1'
#
loop_
_entity.id
_entity.type
_entity.pdbx_description
1 polymer ?
#
loop_
_entity_poly.entity_id
_entity_poly.type
_entity_poly.pdbx_seq_one_letter_code
_entity_poly.pdbx_strand_id
1 'polypeptide(L)'
;PTCLVVTMTDELTRRSGHLDVAALGQALGIPAVRVVGNRGIGIPDLRERLTEVADWQRPPLAPPTTPGEVASWADSILAAAAYEAPQQDRVTTAIDRVLLHPILGSLVFFAIMYAFFQAIFTWAAPLQDAVEGGFSALGQLVHGWLDDSHPLIAGLLGDGLIGGVGSVLTFIPQIIIMFLIIAVLEGVGYMSRAAFLMDKIMSRAGLEGRAFVALLSSLACAIPGIMATRTLPSAKDRVATMLAAPLMTCSARLPVYVLLTSIMVPGDAKIGPLGARGTVMFALYLLGAVSAMAAAWVVKRLTDRGGVLLPFYMEMPPYRLPRPRAVALMVWDACKGFVKKAGTIITLTTIILWVLLN
;
A
#
# COMPACT_ATOMS: atom_id res chain seq x y z
N PRO A 1 23.34 14.94 -24.12
CA PRO A 1 24.33 14.07 -23.43
C PRO A 1 23.53 13.12 -22.56
N THR A 2 23.71 11.82 -22.73
CA THR A 2 22.89 10.80 -22.04
C THR A 2 23.82 9.72 -21.52
N CYS A 3 23.59 9.26 -20.29
CA CYS A 3 24.25 8.08 -19.73
C CYS A 3 23.18 7.01 -19.49
N LEU A 4 23.43 5.80 -20.01
CA LEU A 4 22.53 4.66 -19.86
C LEU A 4 22.86 3.90 -18.57
N VAL A 5 21.93 3.91 -17.62
CA VAL A 5 22.06 3.11 -16.40
C VAL A 5 21.25 1.83 -16.54
N VAL A 6 21.94 0.71 -16.76
CA VAL A 6 21.29 -0.60 -16.90
C VAL A 6 21.15 -1.22 -15.52
N THR A 7 19.91 -1.41 -15.08
CA THR A 7 19.59 -2.02 -13.78
C THR A 7 19.04 -3.44 -13.93
N MET A 8 18.90 -4.16 -12.82
CA MET A 8 18.39 -5.54 -12.78
C MET A 8 19.20 -6.56 -13.59
N THR A 9 20.50 -6.30 -13.85
CA THR A 9 21.37 -7.27 -14.55
C THR A 9 21.59 -8.54 -13.75
N ASP A 10 21.47 -8.49 -12.41
CA ASP A 10 21.48 -9.68 -11.55
C ASP A 10 20.30 -10.62 -11.84
N GLU A 11 19.13 -10.05 -12.13
CA GLU A 11 17.95 -10.82 -12.53
C GLU A 11 18.10 -11.43 -13.92
N LEU A 12 18.67 -10.66 -14.86
CA LEU A 12 18.96 -11.13 -16.21
C LEU A 12 19.85 -12.37 -16.15
N THR A 13 20.98 -12.29 -15.43
CA THR A 13 21.91 -13.42 -15.26
C THR A 13 21.28 -14.59 -14.49
N ARG A 14 20.45 -14.32 -13.47
CA ARG A 14 19.73 -15.37 -12.70
C ARG A 14 18.82 -16.22 -13.60
N ARG A 15 18.29 -15.63 -14.66
CA ARG A 15 17.40 -16.27 -15.64
C ARG A 15 18.13 -16.75 -16.90
N SER A 16 19.45 -16.94 -16.82
CA SER A 16 20.31 -17.34 -17.95
C SER A 16 20.22 -16.39 -19.14
N GLY A 17 19.88 -15.11 -18.90
CA GLY A 17 20.03 -14.05 -19.89
C GLY A 17 21.38 -13.39 -19.78
N HIS A 18 21.79 -12.72 -20.86
CA HIS A 18 23.08 -12.05 -20.97
C HIS A 18 22.91 -10.67 -21.61
N LEU A 19 23.75 -9.73 -21.22
CA LEU A 19 23.86 -8.40 -21.82
C LEU A 19 25.22 -7.81 -21.47
N ASP A 20 26.04 -7.55 -22.48
CA ASP A 20 27.27 -6.79 -22.32
C ASP A 20 26.95 -5.29 -22.32
N VAL A 21 26.97 -4.69 -21.14
CA VAL A 21 26.66 -3.27 -20.94
C VAL A 21 27.71 -2.35 -21.58
N ALA A 22 28.97 -2.78 -21.64
CA ALA A 22 30.03 -1.99 -22.28
C ALA A 22 29.85 -1.98 -23.80
N ALA A 23 29.60 -3.15 -24.39
CA ALA A 23 29.30 -3.26 -25.83
C ALA A 23 28.00 -2.52 -26.20
N LEU A 24 26.98 -2.56 -25.34
CA LEU A 24 25.74 -1.79 -25.52
C LEU A 24 26.00 -0.27 -25.58
N GLY A 25 26.84 0.23 -24.67
CA GLY A 25 27.23 1.65 -24.66
C GLY A 25 27.99 2.04 -25.94
N GLN A 26 28.91 1.19 -26.40
CA GLN A 26 29.64 1.41 -27.65
C GLN A 26 28.71 1.43 -28.87
N ALA A 27 27.78 0.47 -28.95
CA ALA A 27 26.83 0.37 -30.06
C ALA A 27 25.89 1.59 -30.12
N LEU A 28 25.46 2.11 -28.96
CA LEU A 28 24.61 3.31 -28.86
C LEU A 28 25.39 4.63 -28.98
N GLY A 29 26.73 4.60 -28.87
CA GLY A 29 27.57 5.80 -28.83
C GLY A 29 27.36 6.66 -27.59
N ILE A 30 26.99 6.05 -26.46
CA ILE A 30 26.78 6.72 -25.17
C ILE A 30 27.42 5.93 -24.03
N PRO A 31 27.85 6.59 -22.93
CA PRO A 31 28.32 5.87 -21.76
C PRO A 31 27.20 5.00 -21.17
N ALA A 32 27.53 3.76 -20.82
CA ALA A 32 26.62 2.81 -20.19
C ALA A 32 27.25 2.21 -18.93
N VAL A 33 26.49 2.16 -17.85
CA VAL A 33 26.95 1.66 -16.54
C VAL A 33 25.97 0.63 -16.00
N ARG A 34 26.53 -0.48 -15.48
CA ARG A 34 25.76 -1.53 -14.82
C ARG A 34 25.53 -1.20 -13.36
N VAL A 35 24.28 -1.14 -12.92
CA VAL A 35 23.94 -0.84 -11.53
C VAL A 35 23.00 -1.88 -10.94
N VAL A 36 23.44 -2.57 -9.90
CA VAL A 36 22.56 -3.36 -9.03
C VAL A 36 22.31 -2.55 -7.77
N GLY A 37 21.37 -1.60 -7.89
CA GLY A 37 21.14 -0.57 -6.86
C GLY A 37 20.82 -1.16 -5.50
N ASN A 38 20.24 -2.36 -5.49
CA ASN A 38 19.95 -3.08 -4.28
C ASN A 38 21.28 -3.51 -3.58
N ARG A 39 22.26 -4.09 -4.26
CA ARG A 39 23.54 -4.53 -3.65
C ARG A 39 24.58 -3.40 -3.57
N GLY A 40 24.25 -2.21 -4.07
CA GLY A 40 25.20 -1.10 -4.18
C GLY A 40 26.28 -1.30 -5.24
N ILE A 41 26.18 -2.35 -6.07
CA ILE A 41 27.16 -2.66 -7.11
C ILE A 41 26.99 -1.64 -8.25
N GLY A 42 28.10 -1.03 -8.67
CA GLY A 42 28.15 -0.02 -9.74
C GLY A 42 27.68 1.39 -9.33
N ILE A 43 27.29 1.60 -8.06
CA ILE A 43 26.94 2.93 -7.54
C ILE A 43 28.16 3.87 -7.46
N PRO A 44 29.37 3.43 -7.03
CA PRO A 44 30.56 4.27 -7.07
C PRO A 44 30.89 4.75 -8.49
N ASP A 45 30.94 3.82 -9.45
CA ASP A 45 31.22 4.11 -10.86
C ASP A 45 30.17 5.07 -11.45
N LEU A 46 28.89 4.90 -11.10
CA LEU A 46 27.84 5.83 -11.50
C LEU A 46 28.05 7.23 -10.90
N ARG A 47 28.45 7.33 -9.63
CA ARG A 47 28.71 8.63 -8.99
C ARG A 47 29.87 9.35 -9.66
N GLU A 48 30.93 8.63 -10.00
CA GLU A 48 32.06 9.19 -10.73
C GLU A 48 31.63 9.71 -12.11
N ARG A 49 30.87 8.93 -12.89
CA ARG A 49 30.36 9.38 -14.19
C ARG A 49 29.36 10.52 -14.14
N LEU A 50 28.66 10.71 -13.02
CA LEU A 50 27.81 11.88 -12.79
C LEU A 50 28.61 13.16 -12.55
N THR A 51 29.91 13.09 -12.25
CA THR A 51 30.78 14.28 -12.19
C THR A 51 31.31 14.70 -13.55
N GLU A 52 31.35 13.78 -14.51
CA GLU A 52 31.93 13.94 -15.86
C GLU A 52 30.85 14.13 -16.94
N VAL A 53 29.77 14.85 -16.63
CA VAL A 53 28.61 15.03 -17.54
C VAL A 53 29.02 15.68 -18.87
N ALA A 54 30.07 16.50 -18.85
CA ALA A 54 30.60 17.15 -20.05
C ALA A 54 31.15 16.14 -21.08
N ASP A 55 31.64 14.99 -20.63
CA ASP A 55 32.24 13.96 -21.47
C ASP A 55 31.22 12.97 -22.03
N TRP A 56 29.94 13.13 -21.67
CA TRP A 56 28.89 12.25 -22.15
C TRP A 56 28.64 12.47 -23.64
N GLN A 57 29.06 11.48 -24.40
CA GLN A 57 28.89 11.43 -25.84
C GLN A 57 27.40 11.46 -26.21
N ARG A 58 27.14 11.94 -27.43
CA ARG A 58 25.82 11.90 -28.05
C ARG A 58 25.84 10.81 -29.11
N PRO A 59 24.71 10.10 -29.33
CA PRO A 59 24.63 9.13 -30.41
C PRO A 59 25.09 9.77 -31.73
N PRO A 60 26.05 9.17 -32.44
CA PRO A 60 26.59 9.75 -33.68
C PRO A 60 25.56 9.78 -34.81
N LEU A 61 24.59 8.86 -34.77
CA LEU A 61 23.48 8.78 -35.69
C LEU A 61 22.17 8.85 -34.90
N ALA A 62 21.22 9.62 -35.41
CA ALA A 62 19.87 9.62 -34.87
C ALA A 62 19.22 8.25 -35.12
N PRO A 63 18.47 7.70 -34.15
CA PRO A 63 17.74 6.46 -34.38
C PRO A 63 16.67 6.67 -35.48
N PRO A 64 16.34 5.63 -36.26
CA PRO A 64 15.27 5.70 -37.24
C PRO A 64 13.93 6.00 -36.58
N THR A 65 13.00 6.59 -37.33
CA THR A 65 11.66 6.98 -36.84
C THR A 65 10.55 6.06 -37.32
N THR A 66 10.82 5.24 -38.34
CA THR A 66 9.84 4.31 -38.94
C THR A 66 9.76 3.03 -38.10
N PRO A 67 8.56 2.51 -37.73
CA PRO A 67 8.45 1.36 -36.83
C PRO A 67 9.25 0.10 -37.24
N GLY A 68 9.29 -0.23 -38.54
CA GLY A 68 10.05 -1.38 -39.03
C GLY A 68 11.58 -1.20 -38.96
N GLU A 69 12.06 0.03 -39.18
CA GLU A 69 13.48 0.38 -39.07
C GLU A 69 13.92 0.48 -37.61
N VAL A 70 13.02 0.90 -36.71
CA VAL A 70 13.29 0.91 -35.26
C VAL A 70 13.50 -0.51 -34.74
N ALA A 71 12.68 -1.46 -35.18
CA ALA A 71 12.83 -2.86 -34.78
C ALA A 71 14.16 -3.45 -35.25
N SER A 72 14.52 -3.29 -36.53
CA SER A 72 15.78 -3.82 -37.06
C SER A 72 17.01 -3.13 -36.48
N TRP A 73 16.93 -1.83 -36.23
CA TRP A 73 17.98 -1.09 -35.52
C TRP A 73 18.15 -1.60 -34.09
N ALA A 74 17.06 -1.78 -33.35
CA ALA A 74 17.09 -2.33 -31.99
C ALA A 74 17.70 -3.74 -31.97
N ASP A 75 17.32 -4.62 -32.90
CA ASP A 75 17.89 -5.96 -33.04
C ASP A 75 19.40 -5.91 -33.33
N SER A 76 19.86 -4.97 -34.16
CA SER A 76 21.29 -4.80 -34.45
C SER A 76 22.11 -4.36 -33.23
N ILE A 77 21.55 -3.45 -32.42
CA ILE A 77 22.18 -2.96 -31.19
C ILE A 77 22.22 -4.08 -30.14
N LEU A 78 21.12 -4.82 -29.99
CA LEU A 78 21.03 -5.96 -29.06
C LEU A 78 21.98 -7.09 -29.45
N ALA A 79 22.12 -7.37 -30.75
CA ALA A 79 23.09 -8.34 -31.24
C ALA A 79 24.54 -7.90 -30.95
N ALA A 80 24.87 -6.62 -31.15
CA ALA A 80 26.18 -6.07 -30.82
C ALA A 80 26.49 -6.14 -29.30
N ALA A 81 25.45 -6.02 -28.47
CA ALA A 81 25.54 -6.13 -27.01
C ALA A 81 25.50 -7.58 -26.49
N ALA A 82 25.58 -8.59 -27.38
CA ALA A 82 25.44 -10.00 -27.04
C ALA A 82 24.20 -10.30 -26.17
N TYR A 83 23.07 -9.66 -26.49
CA TYR A 83 21.85 -9.83 -25.71
C TYR A 83 21.29 -11.26 -25.85
N GLU A 84 21.11 -11.93 -24.72
CA GLU A 84 20.36 -13.19 -24.64
C GLU A 84 19.11 -13.00 -23.78
N ALA A 85 17.96 -13.34 -24.35
CA ALA A 85 16.68 -13.20 -23.67
C ALA A 85 16.61 -14.13 -22.44
N PRO A 86 16.17 -13.64 -21.28
CA PRO A 86 16.09 -14.44 -20.07
C PRO A 86 15.00 -15.51 -20.15
N GLN A 87 15.32 -16.74 -19.73
CA GLN A 87 14.35 -17.82 -19.62
C GLN A 87 13.25 -17.51 -18.59
N GLN A 88 12.09 -18.16 -18.68
CA GLN A 88 11.04 -17.98 -17.68
C GLN A 88 11.50 -18.48 -16.30
N ASP A 89 11.18 -17.74 -15.24
CA ASP A 89 11.53 -18.13 -13.87
C ASP A 89 10.67 -19.33 -13.42
N ARG A 90 11.28 -20.51 -13.39
CA ARG A 90 10.62 -21.78 -13.02
C ARG A 90 9.93 -21.73 -11.67
N VAL A 91 10.49 -21.04 -10.68
CA VAL A 91 9.91 -20.94 -9.33
C VAL A 91 8.66 -20.08 -9.38
N THR A 92 8.75 -18.92 -10.04
CA THR A 92 7.61 -18.03 -10.23
C THR A 92 6.48 -18.73 -10.99
N THR A 93 6.79 -19.45 -12.07
CA THR A 93 5.79 -20.20 -12.84
C THR A 93 5.12 -21.31 -12.03
N ALA A 94 5.86 -22.01 -11.16
CA ALA A 94 5.30 -23.05 -10.30
C ALA A 94 4.35 -22.47 -9.24
N ILE A 95 4.74 -21.35 -8.63
CA ILE A 95 3.95 -20.63 -7.63
C ILE A 95 2.68 -20.04 -8.28
N ASP A 96 2.83 -19.37 -9.42
CA ASP A 96 1.71 -18.77 -10.16
C ASP A 96 0.68 -19.82 -10.61
N ARG A 97 1.09 -21.06 -10.89
CA ARG A 97 0.14 -22.16 -11.19
C ARG A 97 -0.87 -22.42 -10.07
N VAL A 98 -0.46 -22.26 -8.81
CA VAL A 98 -1.34 -22.43 -7.65
C VAL A 98 -2.11 -21.13 -7.38
N LEU A 99 -1.41 -20.01 -7.38
CA LEU A 99 -1.96 -18.71 -6.99
C LEU A 99 -2.90 -18.06 -8.00
N LEU A 100 -2.75 -18.38 -9.29
CA LEU A 100 -3.63 -17.89 -10.36
C LEU A 100 -4.73 -18.88 -10.71
N HIS A 101 -4.78 -20.06 -10.09
CA HIS A 101 -5.87 -21.00 -10.32
C HIS A 101 -7.19 -20.41 -9.80
N PRO A 102 -8.31 -20.48 -10.54
CA PRO A 102 -9.55 -19.79 -10.17
C PRO A 102 -10.08 -20.19 -8.78
N ILE A 103 -9.96 -21.46 -8.40
CA ILE A 103 -10.39 -21.97 -7.09
C ILE A 103 -9.27 -21.85 -6.03
N LEU A 104 -8.12 -22.51 -6.25
CA LEU A 104 -7.01 -22.50 -5.28
C LEU A 104 -6.45 -21.08 -5.05
N GLY A 105 -6.33 -20.26 -6.09
CA GLY A 105 -5.91 -18.86 -5.97
C GLY A 105 -6.88 -18.04 -5.12
N SER A 106 -8.19 -18.21 -5.32
CA SER A 106 -9.22 -17.60 -4.47
C SER A 106 -9.14 -18.09 -3.02
N LEU A 107 -8.96 -19.40 -2.80
CA LEU A 107 -8.81 -19.96 -1.46
C LEU A 107 -7.58 -19.40 -0.75
N VAL A 108 -6.43 -19.41 -1.41
CA VAL A 108 -5.16 -18.86 -0.89
C VAL A 108 -5.29 -17.37 -0.62
N PHE A 109 -5.97 -16.63 -1.52
CA PHE A 109 -6.26 -15.22 -1.31
C PHE A 109 -7.07 -14.98 -0.03
N PHE A 110 -8.20 -15.66 0.14
CA PHE A 110 -9.01 -15.51 1.35
C PHE A 110 -8.27 -15.97 2.61
N ALA A 111 -7.42 -16.99 2.51
CA ALA A 111 -6.58 -17.44 3.63
C ALA A 111 -5.54 -16.40 4.03
N ILE A 112 -4.85 -15.77 3.07
CA ILE A 112 -3.88 -14.69 3.33
C ILE A 112 -4.60 -13.47 3.90
N MET A 113 -5.78 -13.12 3.37
CA MET A 113 -6.59 -12.02 3.91
C MET A 113 -7.10 -12.29 5.31
N TYR A 114 -7.53 -13.51 5.59
CA TYR A 114 -7.92 -13.92 6.93
C TYR A 114 -6.74 -13.79 7.90
N ALA A 115 -5.56 -14.30 7.53
CA ALA A 115 -4.34 -14.17 8.32
C ALA A 115 -3.94 -12.69 8.53
N PHE A 116 -4.09 -11.86 7.50
CA PHE A 116 -3.85 -10.41 7.58
C PHE A 116 -4.77 -9.74 8.60
N PHE A 117 -6.08 -9.98 8.54
CA PHE A 117 -7.02 -9.41 9.51
C PHE A 117 -6.81 -9.97 10.93
N GLN A 118 -6.52 -11.26 11.07
CA GLN A 118 -6.17 -11.87 12.35
C GLN A 118 -4.92 -11.23 12.96
N ALA A 119 -3.86 -11.02 12.18
CA ALA A 119 -2.66 -10.36 12.68
C ALA A 119 -2.95 -8.92 13.13
N ILE A 120 -3.76 -8.18 12.36
CA ILE A 120 -4.10 -6.79 12.70
C ILE A 120 -4.94 -6.69 13.97
N PHE A 121 -5.96 -7.53 14.13
CA PHE A 121 -6.86 -7.42 15.27
C PHE A 121 -6.37 -8.15 16.52
N THR A 122 -5.80 -9.34 16.35
CA THR A 122 -5.40 -10.19 17.48
C THR A 122 -4.01 -9.82 17.99
N TRP A 123 -3.05 -9.53 17.11
CA TRP A 123 -1.67 -9.25 17.55
C TRP A 123 -1.47 -7.79 17.92
N ALA A 124 -2.25 -6.86 17.35
CA ALA A 124 -2.15 -5.46 17.75
C ALA A 124 -2.78 -5.20 19.12
N ALA A 125 -3.91 -5.85 19.46
CA ALA A 125 -4.66 -5.62 20.71
C ALA A 125 -3.77 -5.56 21.98
N PRO A 126 -2.93 -6.57 22.31
CA PRO A 126 -2.12 -6.49 23.53
C PRO A 126 -1.10 -5.34 23.53
N LEU A 127 -0.62 -4.93 22.34
CA LEU A 127 0.28 -3.77 22.22
C LEU A 127 -0.50 -2.45 22.34
N GLN A 128 -1.74 -2.40 21.86
CA GLN A 128 -2.63 -1.25 22.05
C GLN A 128 -2.93 -1.07 23.53
N ASP A 129 -3.36 -2.14 24.22
CA ASP A 129 -3.69 -2.13 25.64
C ASP A 129 -2.48 -1.71 26.51
N ALA A 130 -1.27 -2.15 26.14
CA ALA A 130 -0.05 -1.75 26.83
C ALA A 130 0.26 -0.26 26.68
N VAL A 131 0.07 0.30 25.48
CA VAL A 131 0.26 1.74 25.23
C VAL A 131 -0.82 2.55 25.94
N GLU A 132 -2.07 2.13 25.84
CA GLU A 132 -3.21 2.77 26.51
C GLU A 132 -3.04 2.77 28.03
N GLY A 133 -2.67 1.63 28.62
CA GLY A 133 -2.37 1.52 30.05
C GLY A 133 -1.22 2.43 30.49
N GLY A 134 -0.18 2.56 29.67
CA GLY A 134 0.93 3.47 29.93
C GLY A 134 0.51 4.95 29.96
N PHE A 135 -0.29 5.38 28.99
CA PHE A 135 -0.82 6.75 28.96
C PHE A 135 -1.87 7.01 30.03
N SER A 136 -2.70 6.00 30.36
CA SER A 136 -3.65 6.07 31.48
C SER A 136 -2.94 6.23 32.82
N ALA A 137 -1.84 5.51 33.05
CA ALA A 137 -1.04 5.64 34.26
C ALA A 137 -0.39 7.03 34.38
N LEU A 138 0.08 7.58 33.26
CA LEU A 138 0.59 8.95 33.20
C LEU A 138 -0.50 9.99 33.49
N GLY A 139 -1.70 9.80 32.94
CA GLY A 139 -2.85 10.67 33.23
C GLY A 139 -3.22 10.63 34.71
N GLN A 140 -3.32 9.45 35.30
CA GLN A 140 -3.59 9.27 36.74
C GLN A 140 -2.51 9.89 37.63
N LEU A 141 -1.24 9.85 37.20
CA LEU A 141 -0.16 10.52 37.93
C LEU A 141 -0.35 12.05 37.94
N VAL A 142 -0.81 12.64 36.83
CA VAL A 142 -1.13 14.08 36.79
C VAL A 142 -2.27 14.41 37.74
N HIS A 143 -3.35 13.63 37.72
CA HIS A 143 -4.47 13.80 38.65
C HIS A 143 -4.04 13.67 40.11
N GLY A 144 -3.22 12.66 40.44
CA GLY A 144 -2.74 12.44 41.81
C GLY A 144 -1.88 13.57 42.39
N TRP A 145 -1.31 14.44 41.56
CA TRP A 145 -0.49 15.58 42.01
C TRP A 145 -1.21 16.92 41.92
N LEU A 146 -2.12 17.11 40.95
CA LEU A 146 -2.73 18.40 40.65
C LEU A 146 -4.20 18.52 41.04
N ASP A 147 -4.93 17.43 41.31
CA ASP A 147 -6.36 17.51 41.61
C ASP A 147 -6.67 18.39 42.84
N ASP A 148 -5.84 18.33 43.87
CA ASP A 148 -6.04 19.09 45.11
C ASP A 148 -5.76 20.61 44.96
N SER A 149 -4.93 20.99 43.98
CA SER A 149 -4.49 22.39 43.82
C SER A 149 -5.19 23.09 42.65
N HIS A 150 -5.30 22.43 41.49
CA HIS A 150 -5.83 23.00 40.26
C HIS A 150 -6.55 21.93 39.42
N PRO A 151 -7.81 21.59 39.76
CA PRO A 151 -8.56 20.50 39.11
C PRO A 151 -8.76 20.74 37.61
N LEU A 152 -8.92 21.99 37.17
CA LEU A 152 -9.04 22.34 35.74
C LEU A 152 -7.73 22.09 34.97
N ILE A 153 -6.57 22.31 35.61
CA ILE A 153 -5.27 22.09 34.99
C ILE A 153 -4.97 20.58 34.95
N ALA A 154 -5.35 19.86 36.00
CA ALA A 154 -5.24 18.40 36.05
C ALA A 154 -6.03 17.74 34.91
N GLY A 155 -7.30 18.11 34.71
CA GLY A 155 -8.12 17.59 33.61
C GLY A 155 -7.60 17.97 32.22
N LEU A 156 -7.10 19.21 32.03
CA LEU A 156 -6.57 19.62 30.73
C LEU A 156 -5.31 18.84 30.35
N LEU A 157 -4.40 18.63 31.31
CA LEU A 157 -3.15 17.90 31.08
C LEU A 157 -3.37 16.40 31.04
N GLY A 158 -4.14 15.84 31.97
CA GLY A 158 -4.42 14.41 32.10
C GLY A 158 -5.35 13.89 31.01
N ASP A 159 -6.56 14.42 30.93
CA ASP A 159 -7.57 13.92 30.00
C ASP A 159 -7.43 14.55 28.60
N GLY A 160 -7.24 15.86 28.55
CA GLY A 160 -7.19 16.62 27.29
C GLY A 160 -5.94 16.32 26.47
N LEU A 161 -4.75 16.57 27.05
CA LEU A 161 -3.48 16.43 26.35
C LEU A 161 -2.95 14.99 26.39
N ILE A 162 -2.76 14.42 27.59
CA ILE A 162 -2.18 13.07 27.75
C ILE A 162 -3.15 12.02 27.20
N GLY A 163 -4.44 12.09 27.52
CA GLY A 163 -5.47 11.24 26.92
C GLY A 163 -5.57 11.43 25.40
N GLY A 164 -5.53 12.67 24.91
CA GLY A 164 -5.53 12.98 23.49
C GLY A 164 -4.33 12.40 22.73
N VAL A 165 -3.11 12.55 23.26
CA VAL A 165 -1.87 11.98 22.69
C VAL A 165 -1.85 10.46 22.81
N GLY A 166 -2.30 9.92 23.95
CA GLY A 166 -2.43 8.49 24.19
C GLY A 166 -3.34 7.83 23.16
N SER A 167 -4.52 8.40 22.91
CA SER A 167 -5.47 7.90 21.92
C SER A 167 -4.88 7.78 20.51
N VAL A 168 -3.98 8.71 20.12
CA VAL A 168 -3.27 8.66 18.84
C VAL A 168 -2.23 7.54 18.84
N LEU A 169 -1.41 7.48 19.89
CA LEU A 169 -0.29 6.56 19.98
C LEU A 169 -0.75 5.10 20.11
N THR A 170 -1.91 4.84 20.72
CA THR A 170 -2.54 3.52 20.78
C THR A 170 -2.81 2.93 19.40
N PHE A 171 -2.98 3.74 18.33
CA PHE A 171 -3.14 3.20 16.97
C PHE A 171 -1.83 2.78 16.29
N ILE A 172 -0.67 3.21 16.78
CA ILE A 172 0.62 2.95 16.13
C ILE A 172 0.94 1.45 16.00
N PRO A 173 0.78 0.60 17.04
CA PRO A 173 1.05 -0.83 16.92
C PRO A 173 0.25 -1.50 15.78
N GLN A 174 -1.02 -1.13 15.63
CA GLN A 174 -1.86 -1.64 14.55
C GLN A 174 -1.33 -1.21 13.17
N ILE A 175 -0.93 0.05 13.04
CA ILE A 175 -0.38 0.61 11.79
C ILE A 175 0.94 -0.09 11.44
N ILE A 176 1.82 -0.31 12.41
CA ILE A 176 3.09 -1.02 12.22
C ILE A 176 2.84 -2.42 11.62
N ILE A 177 1.96 -3.21 12.25
CA ILE A 177 1.66 -4.58 11.80
C ILE A 177 1.03 -4.57 10.40
N MET A 178 0.05 -3.71 10.16
CA MET A 178 -0.61 -3.58 8.87
C MET A 178 0.39 -3.23 7.76
N PHE A 179 1.22 -2.20 7.96
CA PHE A 179 2.21 -1.81 6.96
C PHE A 179 3.33 -2.82 6.80
N LEU A 180 3.71 -3.52 7.86
CA LEU A 180 4.69 -4.61 7.79
C LEU A 180 4.17 -5.70 6.84
N ILE A 181 2.92 -6.13 6.99
CA ILE A 181 2.35 -7.17 6.14
C ILE A 181 2.18 -6.66 4.70
N ILE A 182 1.67 -5.43 4.51
CA ILE A 182 1.54 -4.84 3.17
C ILE A 182 2.91 -4.75 2.47
N ALA A 183 3.94 -4.26 3.17
CA ALA A 183 5.29 -4.14 2.63
C ALA A 183 5.89 -5.50 2.25
N VAL A 184 5.60 -6.55 3.03
CA VAL A 184 6.01 -7.92 2.73
C VAL A 184 5.26 -8.45 1.50
N LEU A 185 3.92 -8.34 1.47
CA LEU A 185 3.11 -8.81 0.34
C LEU A 185 3.45 -8.08 -0.97
N GLU A 186 3.69 -6.78 -0.91
CA GLU A 186 4.12 -5.96 -2.04
C GLU A 186 5.53 -6.34 -2.49
N GLY A 187 6.48 -6.42 -1.57
CA GLY A 187 7.87 -6.73 -1.89
C GLY A 187 8.10 -8.17 -2.35
N VAL A 188 7.21 -9.10 -1.96
CA VAL A 188 7.17 -10.47 -2.51
C VAL A 188 6.56 -10.52 -3.92
N GLY A 189 5.80 -9.51 -4.32
CA GLY A 189 5.11 -9.46 -5.61
C GLY A 189 3.72 -10.09 -5.59
N TYR A 190 3.24 -10.56 -4.43
CA TYR A 190 1.91 -11.17 -4.28
C TYR A 190 0.77 -10.21 -4.64
N MET A 191 0.93 -8.91 -4.35
CA MET A 191 -0.10 -7.89 -4.62
C MET A 191 -0.53 -7.83 -6.10
N SER A 192 0.38 -8.11 -7.04
CA SER A 192 0.05 -8.16 -8.48
C SER A 192 -0.89 -9.32 -8.82
N ARG A 193 -0.71 -10.50 -8.20
CA ARG A 193 -1.56 -11.69 -8.40
C ARG A 193 -2.93 -11.50 -7.73
N ALA A 194 -2.93 -10.94 -6.52
CA ALA A 194 -4.16 -10.58 -5.83
C ALA A 194 -5.00 -9.57 -6.64
N ALA A 195 -4.35 -8.57 -7.23
CA ALA A 195 -5.01 -7.61 -8.12
C ALA A 195 -5.60 -8.30 -9.37
N PHE A 196 -4.85 -9.21 -10.01
CA PHE A 196 -5.35 -9.99 -11.15
C PHE A 196 -6.57 -10.83 -10.79
N LEU A 197 -6.53 -11.51 -9.65
CA LEU A 197 -7.65 -12.35 -9.19
C LEU A 197 -8.91 -11.51 -8.89
N MET A 198 -8.73 -10.30 -8.35
CA MET A 198 -9.82 -9.38 -8.01
C MET A 198 -10.30 -8.51 -9.16
N ASP A 199 -9.60 -8.52 -10.29
CA ASP A 199 -9.92 -7.68 -11.45
C ASP A 199 -11.33 -7.94 -11.97
N LYS A 200 -11.80 -9.19 -11.98
CA LYS A 200 -13.18 -9.53 -12.37
C LYS A 200 -14.25 -8.87 -11.49
N ILE A 201 -13.96 -8.68 -10.21
CA ILE A 201 -14.91 -8.05 -9.26
C ILE A 201 -14.80 -6.53 -9.37
N MET A 202 -13.58 -5.99 -9.48
CA MET A 202 -13.32 -4.55 -9.60
C MET A 202 -13.80 -3.97 -10.93
N SER A 203 -13.64 -4.69 -12.03
CA SER A 203 -14.10 -4.29 -13.36
C SER A 203 -15.62 -4.09 -13.43
N ARG A 204 -16.41 -4.80 -12.62
CA ARG A 204 -17.86 -4.55 -12.50
C ARG A 204 -18.17 -3.16 -11.94
N ALA A 205 -17.31 -2.63 -11.07
CA ALA A 205 -17.39 -1.27 -10.57
C ALA A 205 -16.66 -0.25 -11.48
N GLY A 206 -16.07 -0.70 -12.59
CA GLY A 206 -15.29 0.14 -13.51
C GLY A 206 -13.89 0.49 -13.00
N LEU A 207 -13.38 -0.24 -12.00
CA LEU A 207 -12.04 -0.06 -11.42
C LEU A 207 -11.05 -1.10 -11.94
N GLU A 208 -9.78 -0.72 -12.03
CA GLU A 208 -8.68 -1.67 -12.22
C GLU A 208 -8.49 -2.57 -10.99
N GLY A 209 -8.09 -3.83 -11.18
CA GLY A 209 -7.77 -4.75 -10.08
C GLY A 209 -6.76 -4.22 -9.06
N ARG A 210 -5.88 -3.27 -9.42
CA ARG A 210 -4.95 -2.60 -8.51
C ARG A 210 -5.65 -1.77 -7.43
N ALA A 211 -6.84 -1.25 -7.73
CA ALA A 211 -7.64 -0.46 -6.79
C ALA A 211 -8.10 -1.31 -5.59
N PHE A 212 -8.27 -2.62 -5.80
CA PHE A 212 -8.60 -3.55 -4.73
C PHE A 212 -7.61 -3.49 -3.58
N VAL A 213 -6.31 -3.40 -3.87
CA VAL A 213 -5.25 -3.35 -2.84
C VAL A 213 -5.39 -2.09 -1.98
N ALA A 214 -5.69 -0.96 -2.60
CA ALA A 214 -5.92 0.30 -1.89
C ALA A 214 -7.20 0.23 -1.03
N LEU A 215 -8.30 -0.29 -1.58
CA LEU A 215 -9.57 -0.45 -0.87
C LEU A 215 -9.47 -1.43 0.29
N LEU A 216 -8.85 -2.58 0.08
CA LEU A 216 -8.57 -3.56 1.13
C LEU A 216 -7.76 -2.92 2.27
N SER A 217 -6.72 -2.14 1.92
CA SER A 217 -5.94 -1.39 2.90
C SER A 217 -6.79 -0.35 3.64
N SER A 218 -7.75 0.29 2.95
CA SER A 218 -8.72 1.22 3.55
C SER A 218 -9.68 0.55 4.55
N LEU A 219 -9.98 -0.74 4.37
CA LEU A 219 -10.76 -1.53 5.34
C LEU A 219 -10.02 -1.72 6.67
N ALA A 220 -8.68 -1.73 6.65
CA ALA A 220 -7.89 -1.69 7.86
C ALA A 220 -7.74 -0.24 8.37
N CYS A 221 -7.21 0.65 7.53
CA CYS A 221 -7.08 2.07 7.82
C CYS A 221 -7.20 2.94 6.56
N ALA A 222 -8.11 3.92 6.59
CA ALA A 222 -8.43 4.75 5.44
C ALA A 222 -7.25 5.60 4.95
N ILE A 223 -6.45 6.18 5.86
CA ILE A 223 -5.32 7.07 5.53
C ILE A 223 -4.31 6.39 4.60
N PRO A 224 -3.72 5.24 4.96
CA PRO A 224 -2.75 4.55 4.12
C PRO A 224 -3.37 3.91 2.88
N GLY A 225 -4.62 3.43 2.96
CA GLY A 225 -5.33 2.96 1.77
C GLY A 225 -5.52 4.06 0.74
N ILE A 226 -5.85 5.28 1.17
CA ILE A 226 -5.90 6.47 0.30
C ILE A 226 -4.52 6.78 -0.27
N MET A 227 -3.44 6.72 0.52
CA MET A 227 -2.07 6.94 0.00
C MET A 227 -1.65 5.88 -1.02
N ALA A 228 -2.09 4.63 -0.87
CA ALA A 228 -1.78 3.53 -1.79
C ALA A 228 -2.36 3.74 -3.21
N THR A 229 -3.43 4.54 -3.34
CA THR A 229 -4.02 4.88 -4.64
C THR A 229 -3.05 5.62 -5.59
N ARG A 230 -1.93 6.18 -5.07
CA ARG A 230 -0.88 6.80 -5.90
C ARG A 230 -0.25 5.85 -6.91
N THR A 231 -0.36 4.54 -6.66
CA THR A 231 0.15 3.50 -7.56
C THR A 231 -0.72 3.30 -8.79
N LEU A 232 -1.99 3.75 -8.77
CA LEU A 232 -2.91 3.64 -9.90
C LEU A 232 -2.48 4.57 -11.04
N PRO A 233 -2.34 4.06 -12.29
CA PRO A 233 -1.84 4.83 -13.43
C PRO A 233 -2.87 5.86 -13.89
N SER A 234 -4.15 5.47 -13.89
CA SER A 234 -5.27 6.34 -14.24
C SER A 234 -5.64 7.28 -13.09
N ALA A 235 -5.64 8.59 -13.37
CA ALA A 235 -6.10 9.59 -12.41
C ALA A 235 -7.58 9.41 -12.06
N LYS A 236 -8.40 8.94 -13.01
CA LYS A 236 -9.85 8.68 -12.79
C LYS A 236 -10.05 7.54 -11.80
N ASP A 237 -9.30 6.45 -11.95
CA ASP A 237 -9.31 5.32 -11.01
C ASP A 237 -8.85 5.73 -9.63
N ARG A 238 -7.82 6.58 -9.57
CA ARG A 238 -7.32 7.14 -8.32
C ARG A 238 -8.40 7.92 -7.57
N VAL A 239 -9.08 8.86 -8.23
CA VAL A 239 -10.14 9.66 -7.61
C VAL A 239 -11.33 8.80 -7.19
N ALA A 240 -11.78 7.88 -8.05
CA ALA A 240 -12.88 6.97 -7.72
C ALA A 240 -12.55 6.11 -6.49
N THR A 241 -11.32 5.60 -6.40
CA THR A 241 -10.85 4.80 -5.27
C THR A 241 -10.72 5.64 -3.99
N MET A 242 -10.19 6.87 -4.08
CA MET A 242 -10.11 7.79 -2.94
C MET A 242 -11.48 8.17 -2.39
N LEU A 243 -12.51 8.33 -3.24
CA LEU A 243 -13.88 8.63 -2.80
C LEU A 243 -14.61 7.41 -2.23
N ALA A 244 -14.28 6.22 -2.70
CA ALA A 244 -14.85 4.97 -2.17
C ALA A 244 -14.21 4.57 -0.83
N ALA A 245 -12.93 4.89 -0.60
CA ALA A 245 -12.20 4.49 0.61
C ALA A 245 -12.88 4.91 1.93
N PRO A 246 -13.42 6.14 2.10
CA PRO A 246 -14.15 6.53 3.30
C PRO A 246 -15.45 5.77 3.54
N LEU A 247 -16.05 5.14 2.53
CA LEU A 247 -17.28 4.36 2.71
C LEU A 247 -16.99 2.94 3.24
N MET A 248 -15.73 2.53 3.18
CA MET A 248 -15.28 1.29 3.80
C MET A 248 -15.23 1.41 5.33
N THR A 249 -15.62 0.34 6.01
CA THR A 249 -15.63 0.31 7.47
C THR A 249 -14.25 -0.09 7.99
N CYS A 250 -13.57 0.84 8.66
CA CYS A 250 -12.29 0.60 9.33
C CYS A 250 -12.47 0.21 10.80
N SER A 251 -11.40 -0.28 11.44
CA SER A 251 -11.41 -0.70 12.85
C SER A 251 -11.89 0.40 13.80
N ALA A 252 -11.59 1.67 13.51
CA ALA A 252 -12.02 2.81 14.33
C ALA A 252 -13.55 3.04 14.34
N ARG A 253 -14.29 2.48 13.37
CA ARG A 253 -15.76 2.56 13.36
C ARG A 253 -16.44 1.47 14.17
N LEU A 254 -15.74 0.38 14.47
CA LEU A 254 -16.30 -0.73 15.25
C LEU A 254 -16.85 -0.29 16.61
N PRO A 255 -16.14 0.52 17.42
CA PRO A 255 -16.67 0.95 18.72
C PRO A 255 -17.97 1.76 18.60
N VAL A 256 -18.05 2.65 17.60
CA VAL A 256 -19.26 3.46 17.33
C VAL A 256 -20.42 2.57 16.92
N TYR A 257 -20.15 1.62 16.05
CA TYR A 257 -21.11 0.63 15.57
C TYR A 257 -21.63 -0.25 16.72
N VAL A 258 -20.75 -0.76 17.57
CA VAL A 258 -21.11 -1.54 18.76
C VAL A 258 -21.92 -0.70 19.75
N LEU A 259 -21.54 0.55 20.00
CA LEU A 259 -22.28 1.45 20.89
C LEU A 259 -23.69 1.76 20.38
N LEU A 260 -23.81 2.14 19.09
CA LEU A 260 -25.12 2.44 18.51
C LEU A 260 -26.02 1.20 18.46
N THR A 261 -25.47 0.03 18.12
CA THR A 261 -26.25 -1.20 18.10
C THR A 261 -26.62 -1.70 19.49
N SER A 262 -25.79 -1.49 20.51
CA SER A 262 -26.12 -1.87 21.88
C SER A 262 -27.26 -1.02 22.47
N ILE A 263 -27.31 0.27 22.12
CA ILE A 263 -28.35 1.22 22.55
C ILE A 263 -29.66 1.02 21.75
N MET A 264 -29.58 0.89 20.43
CA MET A 264 -30.78 0.89 19.56
C MET A 264 -31.42 -0.48 19.38
N VAL A 265 -30.66 -1.57 19.58
CA VAL A 265 -31.15 -2.94 19.37
C VAL A 265 -31.19 -3.69 20.70
N PRO A 266 -32.38 -4.13 21.15
CA PRO A 266 -32.54 -4.96 22.35
C PRO A 266 -31.66 -6.21 22.28
N GLY A 267 -31.07 -6.61 23.41
CA GLY A 267 -30.13 -7.74 23.46
C GLY A 267 -30.78 -9.11 23.22
N ASP A 268 -32.08 -9.20 23.44
CA ASP A 268 -32.94 -10.36 23.24
C ASP A 268 -33.58 -10.42 21.85
N ALA A 269 -33.49 -9.34 21.07
CA ALA A 269 -34.02 -9.29 19.72
C ALA A 269 -33.30 -10.31 18.82
N LYS A 270 -34.08 -11.09 18.07
CA LYS A 270 -33.59 -12.10 17.12
C LYS A 270 -34.18 -11.83 15.75
N ILE A 271 -33.39 -12.07 14.71
CA ILE A 271 -33.83 -12.09 13.32
C ILE A 271 -33.66 -13.53 12.83
N GLY A 272 -34.73 -14.33 12.93
CA GLY A 272 -34.67 -15.77 12.70
C GLY A 272 -33.79 -16.50 13.73
N PRO A 273 -32.89 -17.42 13.31
CA PRO A 273 -31.99 -18.12 14.24
C PRO A 273 -30.79 -17.28 14.71
N LEU A 274 -30.62 -16.06 14.17
CA LEU A 274 -29.48 -15.20 14.43
C LEU A 274 -29.85 -14.05 15.39
N GLY A 275 -28.89 -13.61 16.22
CA GLY A 275 -29.07 -12.46 17.10
C GLY A 275 -29.14 -11.15 16.31
N ALA A 276 -30.13 -10.29 16.62
CA ALA A 276 -30.40 -9.08 15.83
C ALA A 276 -29.21 -8.12 15.80
N ARG A 277 -28.48 -7.96 16.90
CA ARG A 277 -27.25 -7.13 16.95
C ARG A 277 -26.19 -7.59 15.95
N GLY A 278 -25.95 -8.90 15.87
CA GLY A 278 -25.01 -9.48 14.92
C GLY A 278 -25.45 -9.28 13.47
N THR A 279 -26.75 -9.46 13.20
CA THR A 279 -27.32 -9.22 11.87
C THR A 279 -27.21 -7.75 11.45
N VAL A 280 -27.48 -6.81 12.37
CA VAL A 280 -27.34 -5.37 12.09
C VAL A 280 -25.88 -4.99 11.87
N MET A 281 -24.95 -5.52 12.67
CA MET A 281 -23.50 -5.36 12.43
C MET A 281 -23.09 -5.85 11.04
N PHE A 282 -23.50 -7.07 10.67
CA PHE A 282 -23.23 -7.62 9.35
C PHE A 282 -23.83 -6.76 8.23
N ALA A 283 -25.07 -6.30 8.40
CA ALA A 283 -25.74 -5.44 7.43
C ALA A 283 -25.02 -4.10 7.24
N LEU A 284 -24.55 -3.46 8.32
CA LEU A 284 -23.77 -2.21 8.26
C LEU A 284 -22.45 -2.41 7.52
N TYR A 285 -21.76 -3.53 7.76
CA TYR A 285 -20.53 -3.88 7.05
C TYR A 285 -20.76 -4.13 5.56
N LEU A 286 -21.80 -4.91 5.24
CA LEU A 286 -22.18 -5.19 3.86
C LEU A 286 -22.60 -3.91 3.13
N LEU A 287 -23.37 -3.04 3.78
CA LEU A 287 -23.79 -1.75 3.25
C LEU A 287 -22.58 -0.82 3.02
N GLY A 288 -21.58 -0.82 3.91
CA GLY A 288 -20.32 -0.12 3.68
C GLY A 288 -19.57 -0.61 2.43
N ALA A 289 -19.44 -1.93 2.27
CA ALA A 289 -18.80 -2.51 1.09
C ALA A 289 -19.56 -2.20 -0.22
N VAL A 290 -20.89 -2.37 -0.21
CA VAL A 290 -21.75 -2.11 -1.37
C VAL A 290 -21.77 -0.62 -1.71
N SER A 291 -21.86 0.27 -0.71
CA SER A 291 -21.83 1.72 -0.93
C SER A 291 -20.49 2.20 -1.47
N ALA A 292 -19.37 1.64 -1.01
CA ALA A 292 -18.04 1.94 -1.56
C ALA A 292 -17.97 1.55 -3.05
N MET A 293 -18.43 0.35 -3.41
CA MET A 293 -18.46 -0.10 -4.81
C MET A 293 -19.42 0.74 -5.67
N ALA A 294 -20.60 1.09 -5.14
CA ALA A 294 -21.57 1.93 -5.82
C ALA A 294 -21.02 3.34 -6.05
N ALA A 295 -20.37 3.95 -5.05
CA ALA A 295 -19.75 5.26 -5.18
C ALA A 295 -18.63 5.25 -6.22
N ALA A 296 -17.74 4.25 -6.21
CA ALA A 296 -16.73 4.08 -7.24
C ALA A 296 -17.34 3.99 -8.65
N TRP A 297 -18.40 3.19 -8.80
CA TRP A 297 -19.13 3.03 -10.05
C TRP A 297 -19.78 4.33 -10.53
N VAL A 298 -20.43 5.09 -9.63
CA VAL A 298 -21.02 6.39 -9.96
C VAL A 298 -19.96 7.37 -10.41
N VAL A 299 -18.85 7.50 -9.67
CA VAL A 299 -17.74 8.40 -10.03
C VAL A 299 -17.16 8.02 -11.38
N LYS A 300 -16.97 6.72 -11.64
CA LYS A 300 -16.51 6.22 -12.93
C LYS A 300 -17.47 6.55 -14.06
N ARG A 301 -18.77 6.33 -13.87
CA ARG A 301 -19.80 6.66 -14.87
C ARG A 301 -19.86 8.16 -15.18
N LEU A 302 -19.59 9.03 -14.20
CA LEU A 302 -19.55 10.48 -14.39
C LEU A 302 -18.26 10.95 -15.09
N THR A 303 -17.12 10.34 -14.75
CA THR A 303 -15.79 10.79 -15.21
C THR A 303 -15.35 10.13 -16.53
N ASP A 304 -15.90 8.97 -16.85
CA ASP A 304 -15.45 8.13 -17.97
C ASP A 304 -16.38 8.16 -19.18
N ARG A 305 -16.66 9.37 -19.68
CA ARG A 305 -17.50 9.61 -20.87
C ARG A 305 -16.91 9.10 -22.20
N GLY A 306 -15.72 8.49 -22.19
CA GLY A 306 -14.98 8.09 -23.39
C GLY A 306 -14.72 6.59 -23.58
N GLY A 307 -15.09 5.72 -22.63
CA GLY A 307 -15.06 4.26 -22.80
C GLY A 307 -13.69 3.59 -23.04
N VAL A 308 -12.57 4.33 -23.02
CA VAL A 308 -11.23 3.73 -23.15
C VAL A 308 -10.82 3.16 -21.81
N LEU A 309 -11.31 1.95 -21.49
CA LEU A 309 -10.64 1.08 -20.55
C LEU A 309 -9.25 0.83 -21.14
N LEU A 310 -8.21 1.41 -20.54
CA LEU A 310 -6.84 1.06 -20.87
C LEU A 310 -6.74 -0.47 -20.77
N PRO A 311 -6.23 -1.17 -21.81
CA PRO A 311 -6.01 -2.61 -21.71
C PRO A 311 -5.24 -2.88 -20.42
N PHE A 312 -5.80 -3.72 -19.54
CA PHE A 312 -5.15 -4.08 -18.30
C PHE A 312 -3.94 -4.95 -18.62
N TYR A 313 -2.82 -4.30 -18.92
CA TYR A 313 -1.52 -4.93 -19.09
C TYR A 313 -0.76 -4.77 -17.79
N MET A 314 -0.66 -5.85 -17.02
CA MET A 314 0.13 -5.90 -15.81
C MET A 314 1.33 -6.81 -16.04
N GLU A 315 2.52 -6.23 -16.13
CA GLU A 315 3.74 -7.01 -16.01
C GLU A 315 3.81 -7.58 -14.60
N MET A 316 3.66 -8.91 -14.48
CA MET A 316 3.75 -9.58 -13.19
C MET A 316 5.24 -9.69 -12.81
N PRO A 317 5.72 -8.97 -11.77
CA PRO A 317 7.12 -9.08 -11.36
C PRO A 317 7.41 -10.50 -10.86
N PRO A 318 8.63 -11.02 -10.99
CA PRO A 318 8.98 -12.31 -10.40
C PRO A 318 8.94 -12.23 -8.88
N TYR A 319 8.75 -13.37 -8.21
CA TYR A 319 8.77 -13.44 -6.75
C TYR A 319 10.17 -13.12 -6.20
N ARG A 320 10.25 -12.21 -5.23
CA ARG A 320 11.52 -11.79 -4.62
C ARG A 320 11.36 -11.65 -3.12
N LEU A 321 12.40 -11.92 -2.34
CA LEU A 321 12.36 -11.60 -0.92
C LEU A 321 12.58 -10.09 -0.72
N PRO A 322 11.66 -9.39 -0.02
CA PRO A 322 11.85 -7.99 0.30
C PRO A 322 13.03 -7.81 1.25
N ARG A 323 13.70 -6.67 1.11
CA ARG A 323 14.83 -6.34 1.97
C ARG A 323 14.32 -5.82 3.31
N PRO A 324 14.79 -6.35 4.44
CA PRO A 324 14.33 -5.91 5.76
C PRO A 324 14.45 -4.40 5.97
N ARG A 325 15.53 -3.78 5.46
CA ARG A 325 15.72 -2.33 5.50
C ARG A 325 14.65 -1.55 4.73
N ALA A 326 14.27 -2.03 3.55
CA ALA A 326 13.24 -1.37 2.73
C ALA A 326 11.86 -1.49 3.40
N VAL A 327 11.56 -2.65 3.98
CA VAL A 327 10.34 -2.88 4.76
C VAL A 327 10.29 -1.97 5.98
N ALA A 328 11.37 -1.91 6.76
CA ALA A 328 11.44 -1.05 7.96
C ALA A 328 11.28 0.44 7.62
N LEU A 329 11.89 0.91 6.53
CA LEU A 329 11.72 2.30 6.07
C LEU A 329 10.28 2.60 5.67
N MET A 330 9.62 1.68 4.94
CA MET A 330 8.21 1.86 4.55
C MET A 330 7.28 1.95 5.77
N VAL A 331 7.49 1.08 6.76
CA VAL A 331 6.73 1.09 8.02
C VAL A 331 7.00 2.38 8.81
N TRP A 332 8.26 2.81 8.88
CA TRP A 332 8.65 4.03 9.58
C TRP A 332 8.03 5.28 8.97
N ASP A 333 8.11 5.43 7.65
CA ASP A 333 7.55 6.58 6.94
C ASP A 333 6.03 6.65 7.10
N ALA A 334 5.36 5.49 7.10
CA ALA A 334 3.94 5.39 7.37
C ALA A 334 3.57 5.85 8.80
N CYS A 335 4.28 5.34 9.81
CA CYS A 335 4.04 5.70 11.21
C CYS A 335 4.31 7.19 11.46
N LYS A 336 5.42 7.72 10.93
CA LYS A 336 5.76 9.14 10.99
C LYS A 336 4.70 10.00 10.31
N GLY A 337 4.20 9.57 9.16
CA GLY A 337 3.11 10.23 8.44
C GLY A 337 1.82 10.29 9.26
N PHE A 338 1.45 9.19 9.91
CA PHE A 338 0.28 9.11 10.79
C PHE A 338 0.41 10.06 11.99
N VAL A 339 1.52 10.00 12.73
CA VAL A 339 1.75 10.85 13.91
C VAL A 339 1.71 12.33 13.56
N LYS A 340 2.36 12.74 12.45
CA LYS A 340 2.40 14.15 12.07
C LYS A 340 1.09 14.69 11.52
N LYS A 341 0.31 13.88 10.78
CA LYS A 341 -0.90 14.36 10.10
C LYS A 341 -2.15 14.09 10.91
N ALA A 342 -2.39 12.82 11.24
CA ALA A 342 -3.57 12.43 12.01
C ALA A 342 -3.41 12.81 13.48
N GLY A 343 -2.22 12.61 14.06
CA GLY A 343 -1.98 12.90 15.47
C GLY A 343 -2.24 14.36 15.82
N THR A 344 -1.71 15.31 15.03
CA THR A 344 -1.95 16.74 15.26
C THR A 344 -3.44 17.10 15.22
N ILE A 345 -4.20 16.56 14.26
CA ILE A 345 -5.63 16.85 14.13
C ILE A 345 -6.41 16.24 15.29
N ILE A 346 -6.14 14.97 15.63
CA ILE A 346 -6.84 14.25 16.70
C ILE A 346 -6.58 14.92 18.05
N THR A 347 -5.31 15.15 18.41
CA THR A 347 -4.95 15.79 19.68
C THR A 347 -5.54 17.20 19.80
N LEU A 348 -5.50 18.01 18.74
CA LEU A 348 -6.13 19.33 18.73
C LEU A 348 -7.64 19.23 18.96
N THR A 349 -8.31 18.29 18.28
CA THR A 349 -9.76 18.09 18.42
C THR A 349 -10.12 17.61 19.81
N THR A 350 -9.34 16.70 20.40
CA THR A 350 -9.55 16.23 21.79
C THR A 350 -9.42 17.37 22.79
N ILE A 351 -8.41 18.24 22.64
CA ILE A 351 -8.27 19.43 23.50
C ILE A 351 -9.47 20.35 23.36
N ILE A 352 -9.92 20.64 22.13
CA ILE A 352 -11.09 21.49 21.89
C ILE A 352 -12.34 20.86 22.51
N LEU A 353 -12.56 19.56 22.30
CA LEU A 353 -13.68 18.83 22.88
C LEU A 353 -13.65 18.87 24.41
N TRP A 354 -12.48 18.70 25.02
CA TRP A 354 -12.32 18.78 26.46
C TRP A 354 -12.72 20.16 26.99
N VAL A 355 -12.30 21.24 26.33
CA VAL A 355 -12.65 22.64 26.68
C VAL A 355 -14.14 22.92 26.50
N LEU A 356 -14.82 22.24 25.58
CA LEU A 356 -16.27 22.41 25.38
C LEU A 356 -17.12 21.60 26.35
N LEU A 357 -16.57 20.51 26.90
CA LEU A 357 -17.27 19.58 27.79
C LEU A 357 -17.09 19.91 29.28
N ASN A 358 -16.08 20.72 29.64
CA ASN A 358 -15.79 21.15 31.01
C ASN A 358 -15.83 22.68 31.12
#